data_AF-A0A7W0Y256-F1
#
_entry.id   AF-A0A7W0Y256-F1
#
_cell.length_a   1.000
_cell.length_b   1.000
_cell.length_c   1.000
_cell.angle_alpha   90.00
_cell.angle_beta   90.00
_cell.angle_gamma   90.00
#
_symmetry.space_group_name_H-M   'P 1'
#
loop_
_entity.id
_entity.type
_entity.pdbx_description
1 polymer ?
#
loop_
_entity_poly.entity_id
_entity_poly.type
_entity_poly.pdbx_seq_one_letter_code
_entity_poly.pdbx_strand_id
1 'polypeptide(L)'
;VPASRLHEVAVNAFTGPPVLPPLAQILKRMLSVDFAEAVRVSNDPRFLTSVIPAGNIVSTANEASRFMQLLLDGGIQNGVRVFETRTIARAVAEQTFFELDLTMGAPIRYSMGFILGGKLASLYGLRTQRAFGHVGFTNVFVYADPSRDIAVALMTSGKPALSPGLLRTLAIMQTIAYRMPRDGRGPLRRG
;
A
#
# COMPACT_ATOMS: atom_id res chain seq x y z
N VAL A 1 -8.04 -17.05 2.78
CA VAL A 1 -7.58 -17.64 4.06
C VAL A 1 -8.31 -18.96 4.29
N PRO A 2 -7.64 -20.07 4.67
CA PRO A 2 -8.32 -21.32 5.02
C PRO A 2 -9.30 -21.11 6.19
N ALA A 3 -10.46 -21.77 6.15
CA ALA A 3 -11.50 -21.61 7.18
C ALA A 3 -10.98 -21.87 8.61
N SER A 4 -10.05 -22.82 8.77
CA SER A 4 -9.44 -23.16 10.07
C SER A 4 -8.62 -22.04 10.69
N ARG A 5 -8.09 -21.11 9.89
CA ARG A 5 -7.23 -19.99 10.35
C ARG A 5 -7.94 -18.65 10.42
N LEU A 6 -9.26 -18.59 10.19
CA LEU A 6 -10.01 -17.33 10.23
C LEU A 6 -9.93 -16.63 11.59
N HIS A 7 -9.82 -17.39 12.67
CA HIS A 7 -9.69 -16.87 14.04
C HIS A 7 -8.37 -16.10 14.28
N GLU A 8 -7.38 -16.24 13.40
CA GLU A 8 -6.10 -15.53 13.47
C GLU A 8 -6.16 -14.16 12.78
N VAL A 9 -7.18 -13.90 11.96
CA VAL A 9 -7.30 -12.67 11.19
C VAL A 9 -7.76 -11.54 12.10
N ALA A 10 -7.01 -10.43 12.11
CA ALA A 10 -7.39 -9.24 12.84
C ALA A 10 -8.72 -8.68 12.32
N VAL A 11 -9.63 -8.36 13.23
CA VAL A 11 -10.94 -7.78 12.90
C VAL A 11 -10.77 -6.31 12.50
N ASN A 12 -11.22 -5.96 11.29
CA ASN A 12 -11.28 -4.58 10.84
C ASN A 12 -12.41 -3.83 11.56
N ALA A 13 -12.11 -2.71 12.19
CA ALA A 13 -13.07 -1.89 12.91
C ALA A 13 -13.20 -0.52 12.25
N PHE A 14 -14.43 -0.03 12.09
CA PHE A 14 -14.64 1.35 11.66
C PHE A 14 -14.18 2.27 12.79
N THR A 15 -13.34 3.26 12.49
CA THR A 15 -12.79 4.16 13.51
C THR A 15 -12.90 5.61 13.10
N GLY A 16 -13.46 6.46 13.95
CA GLY A 16 -13.62 7.89 13.67
C GLY A 16 -15.08 8.31 13.48
N PRO A 17 -15.33 9.58 13.14
CA PRO A 17 -16.68 10.10 12.93
C PRO A 17 -17.35 9.44 11.70
N PRO A 18 -18.69 9.40 11.65
CA PRO A 18 -19.43 9.00 10.47
C PRO A 18 -19.02 9.78 9.22
N VAL A 19 -19.05 9.12 8.06
CA VAL A 19 -18.75 9.78 6.79
C VAL A 19 -20.00 10.48 6.30
N LEU A 20 -19.93 11.80 6.16
CA LEU A 20 -21.04 12.61 5.67
C LEU A 20 -20.87 12.96 4.18
N PRO A 21 -21.95 13.27 3.44
CA PRO A 21 -21.87 13.82 2.10
C PRO A 21 -21.06 15.14 2.04
N PRO A 22 -20.33 15.43 0.94
CA PRO A 22 -20.26 14.66 -0.30
C PRO A 22 -19.25 13.50 -0.27
N LEU A 23 -18.37 13.44 0.72
CA LEU A 23 -17.30 12.43 0.78
C LEU A 23 -17.85 10.99 0.82
N ALA A 24 -18.97 10.77 1.52
CA ALA A 24 -19.64 9.48 1.55
C ALA A 24 -19.96 8.94 0.14
N GLN A 25 -20.36 9.82 -0.79
CA GLN A 25 -20.71 9.43 -2.16
C GLN A 25 -19.47 9.08 -2.98
N ILE A 26 -18.37 9.81 -2.78
CA ILE A 26 -17.07 9.53 -3.42
C ILE A 26 -16.58 8.15 -2.96
N LEU A 27 -16.52 7.91 -1.65
CA LEU A 27 -16.07 6.63 -1.10
C LEU A 27 -16.98 5.48 -1.54
N LYS A 28 -18.30 5.69 -1.61
CA LYS A 28 -19.23 4.68 -2.14
C LYS A 28 -18.95 4.33 -3.60
N ARG A 29 -18.63 5.32 -4.45
CA ARG A 29 -18.24 5.06 -5.84
C ARG A 29 -16.92 4.28 -5.91
N MET A 30 -15.95 4.60 -5.07
CA MET A 30 -14.65 3.91 -5.01
C MET A 30 -14.79 2.45 -4.53
N LEU A 31 -15.62 2.21 -3.52
CA LEU A 31 -15.74 0.91 -2.84
C LEU A 31 -16.91 0.06 -3.33
N SER A 32 -17.78 0.62 -4.18
CA SER A 32 -19.08 0.06 -4.62
C SER A 32 -20.11 -0.18 -3.51
N VAL A 33 -19.72 -0.06 -2.25
CA VAL A 33 -20.59 -0.15 -1.06
C VAL A 33 -20.32 1.03 -0.14
N ASP A 34 -21.24 1.27 0.81
CA ASP A 34 -21.03 2.30 1.82
C ASP A 34 -19.80 1.97 2.69
N PHE A 35 -19.09 2.99 3.17
CA PHE A 35 -17.80 2.78 3.83
C PHE A 35 -17.88 1.86 5.06
N ALA A 36 -18.90 2.02 5.91
CA ALA A 36 -19.12 1.14 7.06
C ALA A 36 -19.44 -0.29 6.62
N GLU A 37 -20.14 -0.45 5.50
CA GLU A 37 -20.44 -1.75 4.91
C GLU A 37 -19.19 -2.41 4.33
N ALA A 38 -18.28 -1.65 3.70
CA ALA A 38 -16.97 -2.17 3.28
C ALA A 38 -16.18 -2.73 4.46
N VAL A 39 -16.18 -2.04 5.61
CA VAL A 39 -15.55 -2.55 6.84
C VAL A 39 -16.24 -3.83 7.30
N ARG A 40 -17.57 -3.87 7.33
CA ARG A 40 -18.34 -5.06 7.73
C ARG A 40 -18.03 -6.26 6.84
N VAL A 41 -18.10 -6.09 5.52
CA VAL A 41 -17.83 -7.13 4.51
C VAL A 41 -16.38 -7.61 4.59
N SER A 42 -15.43 -6.73 4.90
CA SER A 42 -14.01 -7.13 5.05
C SER A 42 -13.77 -8.14 6.17
N ASN A 43 -14.72 -8.30 7.11
CA ASN A 43 -14.69 -9.31 8.17
C ASN A 43 -15.56 -10.54 7.87
N ASP A 44 -16.32 -10.54 6.78
CA ASP A 44 -17.20 -11.66 6.43
C ASP A 44 -16.33 -12.88 6.07
N PRO A 45 -16.54 -14.05 6.72
CA PRO A 45 -15.80 -15.26 6.38
C PRO A 45 -15.81 -15.58 4.89
N ARG A 46 -16.93 -15.35 4.20
CA ARG A 46 -17.06 -15.60 2.75
C ARG A 46 -16.14 -14.70 1.94
N PHE A 47 -15.97 -13.44 2.38
CA PHE A 47 -15.01 -12.52 1.77
C PHE A 47 -13.58 -12.98 2.02
N LEU A 48 -13.24 -13.35 3.26
CA LEU A 48 -11.88 -13.78 3.66
C LEU A 48 -11.45 -15.13 3.06
N THR A 49 -12.39 -16.02 2.76
CA THR A 49 -12.11 -17.33 2.16
C THR A 49 -12.13 -17.34 0.64
N SER A 50 -12.73 -16.32 0.01
CA SER A 50 -12.78 -16.20 -1.46
C SER A 50 -11.42 -15.80 -2.05
N VAL A 51 -11.27 -15.88 -3.37
CA VAL A 51 -10.08 -15.38 -4.09
C VAL A 51 -10.43 -14.05 -4.75
N ILE A 52 -10.06 -12.94 -4.10
CA ILE A 52 -10.32 -11.58 -4.60
C ILE A 52 -8.98 -10.80 -4.59
N PRO A 53 -8.14 -10.98 -5.62
CA PRO A 53 -6.76 -10.45 -5.63
C PRO A 53 -6.66 -8.94 -5.35
N ALA A 54 -7.70 -8.19 -5.71
CA ALA A 54 -7.76 -6.74 -5.54
C ALA A 54 -8.05 -6.27 -4.10
N GLY A 55 -8.44 -7.14 -3.16
CA GLY A 55 -8.97 -6.63 -1.89
C GLY A 55 -8.95 -7.54 -0.66
N ASN A 56 -8.67 -8.84 -0.78
CA ASN A 56 -8.82 -9.76 0.37
C ASN A 56 -7.57 -10.57 0.75
N ILE A 57 -6.39 -10.13 0.30
CA ILE A 57 -5.13 -10.73 0.74
C ILE A 57 -4.92 -10.42 2.23
N VAL A 58 -4.65 -11.46 3.02
CA VAL A 58 -4.31 -11.37 4.44
C VAL A 58 -2.85 -11.74 4.63
N SER A 59 -2.13 -10.92 5.37
CA SER A 59 -0.69 -11.05 5.62
C SER A 59 -0.32 -10.33 6.91
N THR A 60 0.84 -10.66 7.47
CA THR A 60 1.47 -9.89 8.53
C THR A 60 2.33 -8.75 7.97
N ALA A 61 2.63 -7.74 8.79
CA ALA A 61 3.55 -6.67 8.39
C ALA A 61 4.93 -7.23 8.01
N ASN A 62 5.39 -8.28 8.69
CA ASN A 62 6.67 -8.93 8.40
C ASN A 62 6.66 -9.65 7.04
N GLU A 63 5.60 -10.39 6.72
CA GLU A 63 5.49 -11.06 5.41
C GLU A 63 5.38 -10.05 4.27
N ALA A 64 4.58 -8.99 4.46
CA ALA A 64 4.45 -7.91 3.49
C ALA A 64 5.77 -7.15 3.27
N SER A 65 6.49 -6.81 4.35
CA SER A 65 7.79 -6.14 4.24
C SER A 65 8.83 -7.05 3.59
N ARG A 66 8.83 -8.36 3.88
CA ARG A 66 9.70 -9.35 3.23
C ARG A 66 9.44 -9.49 1.74
N PHE A 67 8.18 -9.39 1.30
CA PHE A 67 7.87 -9.35 -0.13
C PHE A 67 8.43 -8.09 -0.78
N MET A 68 8.27 -6.92 -0.16
CA MET A 68 8.87 -5.68 -0.67
C MET A 68 10.40 -5.72 -0.65
N GLN A 69 11.00 -6.34 0.37
CA GLN A 69 12.43 -6.56 0.48
C GLN A 69 12.94 -7.47 -0.65
N LEU A 70 12.23 -8.56 -0.96
CA LEU A 70 12.52 -9.41 -2.12
C LEU A 70 12.58 -8.60 -3.42
N LEU A 71 11.63 -7.68 -3.64
CA LEU A 71 11.62 -6.82 -4.82
C LEU A 71 12.79 -5.81 -4.80
N LEU A 72 13.06 -5.22 -3.63
CA LEU A 72 14.18 -4.31 -3.40
C LEU A 72 15.55 -4.98 -3.64
N ASP A 73 15.66 -6.27 -3.31
CA ASP A 73 16.81 -7.15 -3.51
C ASP A 73 16.92 -7.72 -4.93
N GLY A 74 16.14 -7.20 -5.88
CA GLY A 74 16.23 -7.61 -7.28
C GLY A 74 15.72 -9.03 -7.51
N GLY A 75 14.85 -9.53 -6.64
CA GLY A 75 14.12 -10.79 -6.84
C GLY A 75 14.80 -12.00 -6.23
N ILE A 76 15.80 -11.82 -5.36
CA ILE A 76 16.42 -12.89 -4.59
C ILE A 76 15.99 -12.76 -3.12
N GLN A 77 15.54 -13.86 -2.53
CA GLN A 77 15.32 -13.96 -1.09
C GLN A 77 15.92 -15.26 -0.57
N ASN A 78 16.73 -15.18 0.48
CA ASN A 78 17.41 -16.33 1.10
C ASN A 78 18.19 -17.18 0.07
N GLY A 79 18.87 -16.53 -0.88
CA GLY A 79 19.64 -17.20 -1.94
C GLY A 79 18.81 -17.78 -3.09
N VAL A 80 17.47 -17.72 -3.02
CA VAL A 80 16.58 -18.23 -4.07
C VAL A 80 16.11 -17.08 -4.98
N ARG A 81 16.30 -17.24 -6.30
CA ARG A 81 15.73 -16.32 -7.29
C ARG A 81 14.24 -16.62 -7.49
N VAL A 82 13.40 -15.69 -7.04
CA VAL A 82 11.94 -15.71 -7.26
C VAL A 82 11.59 -14.92 -8.51
N PHE A 83 12.25 -13.78 -8.73
CA PHE A 83 12.05 -12.94 -9.91
C PHE A 83 13.36 -12.59 -10.60
N GLU A 84 13.29 -12.42 -11.91
CA GLU A 84 14.36 -11.76 -12.66
C GLU A 84 14.40 -10.27 -12.33
N THR A 85 15.60 -9.72 -12.15
CA THR A 85 15.78 -8.28 -11.87
C THR A 85 15.12 -7.41 -12.94
N ARG A 86 15.20 -7.81 -14.21
CA ARG A 86 14.55 -7.13 -15.34
C ARG A 86 13.02 -7.14 -15.26
N THR A 87 12.43 -8.15 -14.63
CA THR A 87 10.97 -8.23 -14.45
C THR A 87 10.53 -7.20 -13.41
N ILE A 88 11.27 -7.08 -12.31
CA ILE A 88 11.01 -6.06 -11.28
C ILE A 88 11.21 -4.66 -11.86
N ALA A 89 12.31 -4.43 -12.57
CA ALA A 89 12.59 -3.13 -13.20
C ALA A 89 11.48 -2.69 -14.15
N ARG A 90 10.86 -3.62 -14.89
CA ARG A 90 9.67 -3.34 -15.71
C ARG A 90 8.44 -3.08 -14.85
N ALA A 91 8.19 -3.89 -13.83
CA ALA A 91 7.01 -3.78 -12.97
C ALA A 91 6.93 -2.43 -12.24
N VAL A 92 8.07 -1.85 -11.84
CA VAL A 92 8.14 -0.56 -11.13
C VAL A 92 8.36 0.64 -12.06
N ALA A 93 8.46 0.43 -13.37
CA ALA A 93 8.59 1.52 -14.33
C ALA A 93 7.27 2.27 -14.46
N GLU A 94 7.32 3.59 -14.32
CA GLU A 94 6.16 4.48 -14.47
C GLU A 94 5.46 4.26 -15.81
N GLN A 95 4.14 4.10 -15.75
CA GLN A 95 3.26 3.92 -16.91
C GLN A 95 2.30 5.11 -17.09
N THR A 96 2.28 6.05 -16.15
CA THR A 96 1.38 7.21 -16.16
C THR A 96 2.08 8.48 -16.58
N PHE A 97 1.40 9.31 -17.39
CA PHE A 97 1.93 10.58 -17.89
C PHE A 97 1.34 11.79 -17.13
N PHE A 98 1.57 11.87 -15.82
CA PHE A 98 1.06 12.96 -14.95
C PHE A 98 -0.47 13.15 -14.97
N GLU A 99 -1.22 12.09 -15.24
CA GLU A 99 -2.68 12.12 -15.21
C GLU A 99 -3.18 12.30 -13.77
N LEU A 100 -4.27 13.07 -13.63
CA LEU A 100 -4.96 13.19 -12.36
C LEU A 100 -5.79 11.92 -12.16
N ASP A 101 -5.52 11.20 -11.07
CA ASP A 101 -6.34 10.06 -10.68
C ASP A 101 -7.72 10.57 -10.25
N LEU A 102 -8.75 10.30 -11.05
CA LEU A 102 -10.12 10.76 -10.80
C LEU A 102 -10.79 10.04 -9.63
N THR A 103 -10.25 8.90 -9.20
CA THR A 103 -10.73 8.11 -8.07
C THR A 103 -10.22 8.69 -6.76
N MET A 104 -8.93 9.05 -6.71
CA MET A 104 -8.28 9.61 -5.52
C MET A 104 -8.21 11.14 -5.50
N GLY A 105 -8.49 11.81 -6.63
CA GLY A 105 -8.48 13.26 -6.78
C GLY A 105 -7.09 13.90 -6.72
N ALA A 106 -6.02 13.14 -7.01
CA ALA A 106 -4.63 13.58 -6.86
C ALA A 106 -3.75 13.13 -8.03
N PRO A 107 -2.62 13.82 -8.31
CA PRO A 107 -1.66 13.38 -9.31
C PRO A 107 -0.87 12.18 -8.77
N ILE A 108 -1.41 10.98 -8.96
CA ILE A 108 -0.79 9.72 -8.53
C ILE A 108 -0.05 9.10 -9.70
N ARG A 109 1.18 8.65 -9.43
CA ARG A 109 2.01 7.95 -10.40
C ARG A 109 1.79 6.45 -10.25
N TYR A 110 1.55 5.75 -11.35
CA TYR A 110 1.36 4.30 -11.34
C TYR A 110 2.39 3.59 -12.23
N SER A 111 2.66 2.35 -11.88
CA SER A 111 3.34 1.37 -12.73
C SER A 111 2.44 0.16 -12.98
N MET A 112 3.00 -0.97 -13.48
CA MET A 112 2.27 -2.23 -13.62
C MET A 112 1.99 -2.89 -12.26
N GLY A 113 1.07 -2.31 -11.49
CA GLY A 113 0.59 -2.86 -10.21
C GLY A 113 1.09 -2.16 -8.95
N PHE A 114 1.87 -1.08 -9.08
CA PHE A 114 2.30 -0.28 -7.92
C PHE A 114 1.85 1.18 -8.04
N ILE A 115 1.53 1.76 -6.88
CA ILE A 115 1.52 3.19 -6.67
C ILE A 115 2.98 3.63 -6.44
N LEU A 116 3.45 4.58 -7.24
CA LEU A 116 4.79 5.14 -7.16
C LEU A 116 4.81 6.40 -6.30
N GLY A 117 5.91 6.60 -5.57
CA GLY A 117 6.14 7.80 -4.79
C GLY A 117 6.50 9.01 -5.64
N GLY A 118 6.74 10.16 -5.02
CA GLY A 118 6.97 11.41 -5.73
C GLY A 118 7.83 12.41 -4.95
N LYS A 119 8.22 13.50 -5.61
CA LYS A 119 9.09 14.52 -5.01
C LYS A 119 8.30 15.41 -4.06
N LEU A 120 7.17 15.92 -4.56
CA LEU A 120 6.32 16.92 -3.92
C LEU A 120 4.95 16.38 -3.48
N ALA A 121 4.47 15.32 -4.13
CA ALA A 121 3.24 14.62 -3.78
C ALA A 121 3.52 13.11 -3.76
N SER A 122 3.22 12.45 -2.65
CA SER A 122 3.46 11.02 -2.46
C SER A 122 2.73 10.50 -1.22
N LEU A 123 2.15 9.31 -1.34
CA LEU A 123 1.56 8.58 -0.20
C LEU A 123 2.63 8.07 0.78
N TYR A 124 3.90 8.03 0.34
CA TYR A 124 5.04 7.54 1.13
C TYR A 124 5.89 8.68 1.73
N GLY A 125 5.38 9.91 1.73
CA GLY A 125 6.08 11.11 2.19
C GLY A 125 6.91 11.79 1.10
N LEU A 126 7.40 13.00 1.37
CA LEU A 126 8.17 13.79 0.41
C LEU A 126 9.52 13.15 0.06
N ARG A 127 10.07 13.49 -1.12
CA ARG A 127 11.38 13.00 -1.59
C ARG A 127 11.45 11.47 -1.67
N THR A 128 10.38 10.84 -2.17
CA THR A 128 10.25 9.38 -2.35
C THR A 128 10.02 8.99 -3.82
N GLN A 129 10.65 9.70 -4.75
CA GLN A 129 10.43 9.52 -6.22
C GLN A 129 10.68 8.11 -6.74
N ARG A 130 11.48 7.32 -6.01
CA ARG A 130 11.87 5.95 -6.36
C ARG A 130 11.11 4.90 -5.55
N ALA A 131 10.30 5.32 -4.58
CA ALA A 131 9.49 4.40 -3.81
C ALA A 131 8.38 3.81 -4.67
N PHE A 132 8.06 2.55 -4.42
CA PHE A 132 6.98 1.83 -5.09
C PHE A 132 6.31 0.89 -4.08
N GLY A 133 5.00 0.72 -4.19
CA GLY A 133 4.22 -0.06 -3.24
C GLY A 133 2.74 0.03 -3.50
N HIS A 134 1.93 -0.15 -2.47
CA HIS A 134 0.49 0.05 -2.52
C HIS A 134 -0.05 0.58 -1.20
N VAL A 135 -1.20 1.26 -1.30
CA VAL A 135 -2.04 1.60 -0.15
C VAL A 135 -3.27 0.69 -0.18
N GLY A 136 -3.38 -0.16 0.83
CA GLY A 136 -4.56 -0.97 1.08
C GLY A 136 -5.66 -0.16 1.77
N PHE A 137 -6.73 -0.83 2.19
CA PHE A 137 -7.91 -0.15 2.71
C PHE A 137 -7.59 0.82 3.86
N THR A 138 -7.78 2.12 3.58
CA THR A 138 -7.56 3.32 4.42
C THR A 138 -6.11 3.64 4.77
N ASN A 139 -5.50 2.87 5.67
CA ASN A 139 -4.24 3.20 6.32
C ASN A 139 -3.29 1.99 6.42
N VAL A 140 -3.37 1.10 5.43
CA VAL A 140 -2.46 -0.02 5.27
C VAL A 140 -1.48 0.33 4.16
N PHE A 141 -0.20 0.44 4.48
CA PHE A 141 0.85 0.84 3.55
C PHE A 141 1.89 -0.25 3.45
N VAL A 142 2.24 -0.64 2.23
CA VAL A 142 3.31 -1.61 1.96
C VAL A 142 4.12 -1.07 0.79
N TYR A 143 5.39 -0.72 1.01
CA TYR A 143 6.24 -0.14 -0.02
C TYR A 143 7.73 -0.45 0.18
N ALA A 144 8.53 -0.26 -0.85
CA ALA A 144 9.98 -0.21 -0.79
C ALA A 144 10.48 1.15 -1.29
N ASP A 145 11.58 1.64 -0.72
CA ASP A 145 12.28 2.83 -1.22
C ASP A 145 13.76 2.52 -1.48
N PRO A 146 14.14 2.26 -2.74
CA PRO A 146 15.52 2.05 -3.13
C PRO A 146 16.46 3.19 -2.79
N SER A 147 15.99 4.45 -2.75
CA SER A 147 16.86 5.57 -2.35
C SER A 147 17.34 5.46 -0.90
N ARG A 148 16.63 4.71 -0.06
CA ARG A 148 16.89 4.57 1.38
C ARG A 148 17.25 3.15 1.78
N ASP A 149 17.22 2.22 0.82
CA ASP A 149 17.36 0.77 1.02
C ASP A 149 16.45 0.21 2.14
N ILE A 150 15.17 0.60 2.11
CA ILE A 150 14.18 0.14 3.10
C ILE A 150 12.97 -0.51 2.43
N ALA A 151 12.41 -1.51 3.11
CA ALA A 151 11.08 -2.04 2.90
C ALA A 151 10.21 -1.74 4.14
N VAL A 152 9.00 -1.23 3.92
CA VAL A 152 8.12 -0.75 4.99
C VAL A 152 6.73 -1.38 4.83
N ALA A 153 6.20 -1.89 5.93
CA ALA A 153 4.82 -2.31 6.04
C ALA A 153 4.21 -1.71 7.31
N LEU A 154 3.21 -0.83 7.14
CA LEU A 154 2.39 -0.31 8.22
C LEU A 154 0.98 -0.83 8.05
N MET A 155 0.54 -1.69 8.96
CA MET A 155 -0.77 -2.34 8.88
C MET A 155 -1.56 -2.04 10.14
N THR A 156 -2.83 -1.64 9.96
CA THR A 156 -3.74 -1.41 11.09
C THR A 156 -5.10 -2.03 10.81
N SER A 157 -5.78 -2.43 11.89
CA SER A 157 -7.15 -2.94 11.88
C SER A 157 -8.21 -1.83 12.00
N GLY A 158 -7.84 -0.64 12.47
CA GLY A 158 -8.74 0.52 12.47
C GLY A 158 -8.86 1.12 11.07
N LYS A 159 -10.09 1.26 10.58
CA LYS A 159 -10.43 1.79 9.25
C LYS A 159 -11.10 3.15 9.36
N PRO A 160 -10.32 4.24 9.44
CA PRO A 160 -10.86 5.58 9.39
C PRO A 160 -11.13 6.03 7.96
N ALA A 161 -12.30 6.61 7.73
CA ALA A 161 -12.56 7.37 6.50
C ALA A 161 -11.90 8.75 6.59
N LEU A 162 -12.12 9.44 7.70
CA LEU A 162 -11.49 10.71 8.07
C LEU A 162 -11.25 10.68 9.57
N SER A 163 -10.00 10.74 10.01
CA SER A 163 -9.68 10.89 11.43
C SER A 163 -8.33 11.57 11.62
N PRO A 164 -8.07 12.18 12.79
CA PRO A 164 -6.71 12.63 13.15
C PRO A 164 -5.67 11.51 13.08
N GLY A 165 -6.08 10.24 13.23
CA GLY A 165 -5.21 9.08 13.06
C GLY A 165 -4.65 8.94 11.63
N LEU A 166 -5.39 9.39 10.62
CA LEU A 166 -4.89 9.42 9.23
C LEU A 166 -3.75 10.42 9.09
N LEU A 167 -3.86 11.61 9.70
CA LEU A 167 -2.77 12.60 9.73
C LEU A 167 -1.53 12.04 10.44
N ARG A 168 -1.72 11.32 11.55
CA ARG A 168 -0.60 10.64 12.24
C ARG A 168 0.05 9.59 11.36
N THR A 169 -0.75 8.84 10.60
CA THR A 169 -0.25 7.82 9.66
C THR A 169 0.61 8.46 8.56
N LEU A 170 0.13 9.55 7.96
CA LEU A 170 0.92 10.33 6.99
C LEU A 170 2.17 10.94 7.62
N ALA A 171 2.09 11.40 8.87
CA ALA A 171 3.25 11.91 9.61
C ALA A 171 4.31 10.83 9.86
N ILE A 172 3.92 9.57 10.09
CA ILE A 172 4.84 8.44 10.17
C ILE A 172 5.58 8.28 8.83
N MET A 173 4.85 8.25 7.71
CA MET A 173 5.47 8.14 6.37
C MET A 173 6.43 9.29 6.11
N GLN A 174 6.02 10.52 6.42
CA GLN A 174 6.86 11.71 6.28
C GLN A 174 8.09 11.66 7.20
N THR A 175 7.95 11.14 8.41
CA THR A 175 9.05 11.00 9.37
C THR A 175 10.08 9.99 8.87
N ILE A 176 9.62 8.82 8.38
CA ILE A 176 10.51 7.82 7.76
C ILE A 176 11.24 8.46 6.57
N ALA A 177 10.52 9.12 5.66
CA ALA A 177 11.11 9.76 4.50
C ALA A 177 12.14 10.84 4.89
N TYR A 178 11.92 11.58 5.97
CA TYR A 178 12.83 12.64 6.40
C TYR A 178 14.04 12.11 7.20
N ARG A 179 13.84 11.12 8.06
CA ARG A 179 14.85 10.63 9.01
C ARG A 179 15.76 9.55 8.43
N MET A 180 15.27 8.76 7.48
CA MET A 180 16.08 7.71 6.85
C MET A 180 17.03 8.31 5.81
N PRO A 181 18.35 8.02 5.89
CA PRO A 181 19.34 8.47 4.93
C PRO A 181 19.01 8.04 3.49
N ARG A 182 19.49 8.82 2.52
CA ARG A 182 19.29 8.56 1.07
C ARG A 182 20.57 8.08 0.38
N ASP A 183 21.33 7.25 1.08
CA ASP A 183 22.55 6.57 0.63
C ASP A 183 22.28 5.14 0.13
N GLY A 184 21.00 4.81 -0.06
CA GLY A 184 20.58 3.53 -0.60
C GLY A 184 20.93 3.33 -2.08
N ARG A 185 20.44 2.22 -2.63
CA ARG A 185 20.84 1.68 -3.93
C ARG A 185 20.55 2.65 -5.09
N GLY A 186 21.44 2.66 -6.08
CA GLY A 186 21.19 3.24 -7.41
C GLY A 186 20.00 2.57 -8.13
N PRO A 187 19.54 3.07 -9.29
CA PRO A 187 18.45 2.45 -10.04
C PRO A 187 18.71 0.95 -10.24
N LEU A 188 17.68 0.10 -10.14
CA LEU A 188 17.78 -1.32 -10.47
C LEU A 188 18.28 -1.41 -11.92
N ARG A 189 19.56 -1.74 -12.10
CA ARG A 189 20.21 -1.73 -13.41
C ARG A 189 19.58 -2.81 -14.29
N ARG A 190 19.37 -2.50 -15.57
CA ARG A 190 19.07 -3.50 -16.59
C ARG A 190 20.34 -4.34 -16.76
N GLY A 191 20.40 -5.47 -16.06
CA GLY A 191 21.33 -6.55 -16.36
C GLY A 191 20.91 -7.26 -17.64
#